data_AF-A0A0U3KQH7-F1
#
_entry.id   AF-A0A0U3KQH7-F1
#
_cell.length_a   1.000
_cell.length_b   1.000
_cell.length_c   1.000
_cell.angle_alpha   90.00
_cell.angle_beta   90.00
_cell.angle_gamma   90.00
#
_symmetry.space_group_name_H-M   'P 1'
#
loop_
_entity.id
_entity.type
_entity.pdbx_description
1 polymer ?
#
loop_
_entity_poly.entity_id
_entity_poly.type
_entity_poly.pdbx_seq_one_letter_code
_entity_poly.pdbx_strand_id
1 'polypeptide(L)'
;MRTSIEDRWAAYLWIDYLLAALAVGVHIFVIRSTGSSDWLSWIDSGQRTDLYATAAGVVSAIGGLSAIAVSLYTAANGERLRAVRAQHHEELRRSWRSLIQSTALCCLLLLISLALDRETDPLSCRFLFEYTMVFASLRFMRLVWLFDRMMQVSDADLVREEQTTTPVRDPAWLRRRERARR
;
A
#
# COMPACT_ATOMS: atom_id res chain seq x y z
N MET A 1 8.01 -19.39 -10.99
CA MET A 1 6.61 -19.82 -11.20
C MET A 1 5.61 -19.13 -10.24
N ARG A 2 5.95 -17.94 -9.69
CA ARG A 2 5.13 -17.18 -8.72
C ARG A 2 4.55 -15.87 -9.31
N THR A 3 4.77 -15.61 -10.60
CA THR A 3 4.46 -14.35 -11.28
C THR A 3 2.97 -14.22 -11.64
N SER A 4 2.31 -15.30 -12.06
CA SER A 4 0.93 -15.21 -12.57
C SER A 4 -0.11 -14.74 -11.55
N ILE A 5 0.04 -15.10 -10.28
CA ILE A 5 -0.90 -14.67 -9.22
C ILE A 5 -0.62 -13.22 -8.82
N GLU A 6 0.66 -12.84 -8.76
CA GLU A 6 1.13 -11.51 -8.39
C GLU A 6 0.76 -10.46 -9.44
N ASP A 7 0.93 -10.79 -10.71
CA ASP A 7 0.54 -9.93 -11.85
C ASP A 7 -0.99 -9.76 -11.91
N ARG A 8 -1.76 -10.83 -11.64
CA ARG A 8 -3.23 -10.75 -11.61
C ARG A 8 -3.74 -9.93 -10.43
N TRP A 9 -3.09 -10.01 -9.27
CA TRP A 9 -3.51 -9.22 -8.12
C TRP A 9 -3.22 -7.74 -8.34
N ALA A 10 -2.10 -7.39 -8.97
CA ALA A 10 -1.81 -6.02 -9.41
C ALA A 10 -2.79 -5.51 -10.49
N ALA A 11 -3.19 -6.35 -11.43
CA ALA A 11 -4.08 -5.98 -12.54
C ALA A 11 -5.53 -5.68 -12.11
N TYR A 12 -6.05 -6.38 -11.10
CA TYR A 12 -7.46 -6.32 -10.74
C TYR A 12 -7.71 -5.57 -9.41
N LEU A 13 -7.53 -4.24 -9.44
CA LEU A 13 -7.79 -3.32 -8.32
C LEU A 13 -9.23 -3.33 -7.77
N TRP A 14 -10.18 -3.85 -8.57
CA TRP A 14 -11.59 -3.98 -8.18
C TRP A 14 -11.83 -5.17 -7.23
N ILE A 15 -10.92 -6.14 -7.18
CA ILE A 15 -11.04 -7.31 -6.28
C ILE A 15 -11.09 -6.86 -4.82
N ASP A 16 -10.34 -5.83 -4.45
CA ASP A 16 -10.32 -5.32 -3.07
C ASP A 16 -11.70 -4.79 -2.65
N TYR A 17 -12.43 -4.16 -3.57
CA TYR A 17 -13.79 -3.68 -3.32
C TYR A 17 -14.76 -4.85 -3.10
N LEU A 18 -14.66 -5.88 -3.95
CA LEU A 18 -15.52 -7.06 -3.81
C LEU A 18 -15.20 -7.88 -2.57
N LEU A 19 -13.92 -8.03 -2.22
CA LEU A 19 -13.52 -8.73 -1.00
C LEU A 19 -14.02 -8.00 0.24
N ALA A 20 -13.90 -6.66 0.27
CA ALA A 20 -14.45 -5.86 1.36
C ALA A 20 -15.98 -5.97 1.44
N ALA A 21 -16.67 -5.86 0.30
CA ALA A 21 -18.12 -5.99 0.23
C ALA A 21 -18.60 -7.40 0.64
N LEU A 22 -17.88 -8.44 0.22
CA LEU A 22 -18.18 -9.83 0.58
C LEU A 22 -17.96 -10.07 2.07
N ALA A 23 -16.84 -9.59 2.63
CA ALA A 23 -16.55 -9.75 4.06
C ALA A 23 -17.64 -9.12 4.93
N VAL A 24 -18.04 -7.88 4.61
CA VAL A 24 -19.10 -7.18 5.34
C VAL A 24 -20.47 -7.81 5.08
N GLY A 25 -20.74 -8.25 3.84
CA GLY A 25 -21.97 -8.95 3.51
C GLY A 25 -22.13 -10.26 4.28
N VAL A 26 -21.04 -11.04 4.40
CA VAL A 26 -20.99 -12.25 5.24
C VAL A 26 -21.23 -11.91 6.70
N HIS A 27 -20.61 -10.84 7.21
CA HIS A 27 -20.82 -10.43 8.60
C HIS A 27 -22.27 -9.98 8.86
N ILE A 28 -22.88 -9.18 7.97
CA ILE A 28 -24.29 -8.80 8.03
C ILE A 28 -25.19 -10.04 8.01
N PHE A 29 -24.88 -11.01 7.15
CA PHE A 29 -25.63 -12.26 7.06
C PHE A 29 -25.54 -13.06 8.38
N VAL A 30 -24.34 -13.17 8.95
CA VAL A 30 -24.12 -13.83 10.25
C VAL A 30 -24.90 -13.13 11.35
N ILE A 31 -24.82 -11.80 11.46
CA ILE A 31 -25.58 -11.03 12.46
C ILE A 31 -27.08 -11.26 12.30
N ARG A 32 -27.60 -11.25 11.07
CA ARG A 32 -29.03 -11.52 10.81
C ARG A 32 -29.44 -12.95 11.13
N SER A 33 -28.56 -13.92 10.95
CA SER A 33 -28.85 -15.33 11.21
C SER A 33 -28.74 -15.71 12.69
N THR A 34 -27.79 -15.12 13.43
CA THR A 34 -27.47 -15.51 14.81
C THR A 34 -28.07 -14.55 15.84
N GLY A 35 -28.46 -13.34 15.44
CA GLY A 35 -29.04 -12.32 16.32
C GLY A 35 -28.07 -11.74 17.38
N SER A 36 -26.83 -12.24 17.44
CA SER A 36 -25.84 -11.90 18.46
C SER A 36 -24.43 -11.95 17.86
N SER A 37 -23.99 -10.85 17.25
CA SER A 37 -22.59 -10.65 16.82
C SER A 37 -22.24 -9.19 16.47
N ASP A 38 -23.10 -8.20 16.72
CA ASP A 38 -22.73 -6.80 16.49
C ASP A 38 -21.86 -6.30 17.65
N TRP A 39 -20.54 -6.47 17.55
CA TRP A 39 -19.62 -6.06 18.61
C TRP A 39 -19.60 -4.53 18.81
N LEU A 40 -19.90 -3.76 17.76
CA LEU A 40 -20.07 -2.31 17.82
C LEU A 40 -21.38 -1.89 18.50
N SER A 41 -22.33 -2.81 18.68
CA SER A 41 -23.53 -2.56 19.50
C SER A 41 -23.25 -2.50 20.99
N TRP A 42 -22.12 -3.06 21.44
CA TRP A 42 -21.78 -3.13 22.86
C TRP A 42 -21.11 -1.85 23.36
N ILE A 43 -20.72 -0.95 22.46
CA ILE A 43 -20.04 0.31 22.80
C ILE A 43 -20.96 1.53 22.63
N ASP A 44 -20.80 2.48 23.55
CA ASP A 44 -21.60 3.70 23.60
C ASP A 44 -21.34 4.60 22.38
N SER A 45 -22.28 5.50 22.05
CA SER A 45 -22.16 6.37 20.87
C SER A 45 -20.90 7.25 20.92
N GLY A 46 -20.54 7.78 22.09
CA GLY A 46 -19.32 8.59 22.24
C GLY A 46 -18.05 7.78 21.93
N GLN A 47 -17.99 6.53 22.39
CA GLN A 47 -16.87 5.64 22.12
C GLN A 47 -16.76 5.27 20.63
N ARG A 48 -17.90 5.15 19.94
CA ARG A 48 -17.90 4.90 18.49
C ARG A 48 -17.37 6.10 17.71
N THR A 49 -17.79 7.31 18.05
CA THR A 49 -17.30 8.53 17.39
C THR A 49 -15.79 8.70 17.59
N ASP A 50 -15.28 8.42 18.79
CA ASP A 50 -13.84 8.45 19.07
C ASP A 50 -13.09 7.40 18.25
N LEU A 51 -13.64 6.19 18.12
CA LEU A 51 -13.07 5.13 17.30
C LEU A 51 -13.02 5.53 15.81
N TYR A 52 -14.09 6.12 15.28
CA TYR A 52 -14.14 6.57 13.88
C TYR A 52 -13.11 7.67 13.60
N ALA A 53 -13.00 8.65 14.51
CA ALA A 53 -12.02 9.72 14.40
C ALA A 53 -10.59 9.17 14.49
N THR A 54 -10.32 8.25 15.42
CA THR A 54 -9.02 7.60 15.58
C THR A 54 -8.64 6.81 14.33
N ALA A 55 -9.57 6.01 13.79
CA ALA A 55 -9.36 5.26 12.56
C ALA A 55 -9.06 6.19 11.37
N ALA A 56 -9.77 7.32 11.25
CA ALA A 56 -9.51 8.31 10.20
C ALA A 56 -8.09 8.89 10.33
N GLY A 57 -7.64 9.15 11.56
CA GLY A 57 -6.27 9.57 11.84
C GLY A 57 -5.23 8.54 11.37
N VAL A 58 -5.41 7.27 11.73
CA VAL A 58 -4.51 6.17 11.33
C VAL A 58 -4.47 5.99 9.81
N VAL A 59 -5.63 5.95 9.16
CA VAL A 59 -5.71 5.81 7.70
C VAL A 59 -5.06 7.00 6.98
N SER A 60 -5.25 8.22 7.48
CA SER A 60 -4.60 9.42 6.96
C SER A 60 -3.08 9.36 7.10
N ALA A 61 -2.57 8.94 8.27
CA ALA A 61 -1.13 8.79 8.50
C ALA A 61 -0.50 7.76 7.55
N ILE A 62 -1.15 6.61 7.37
CA ILE A 62 -0.74 5.58 6.41
C ILE A 62 -0.75 6.14 4.97
N GLY A 63 -1.79 6.88 4.61
CA GLY A 63 -1.88 7.56 3.30
C GLY A 63 -0.74 8.53 3.06
N GLY A 64 -0.38 9.33 4.07
CA GLY A 64 0.75 10.25 4.03
C GLY A 64 2.08 9.52 3.84
N LEU A 65 2.34 8.46 4.61
CA LEU A 65 3.52 7.61 4.47
C LEU A 65 3.63 7.03 3.05
N SER A 66 2.49 6.56 2.51
CA SER A 66 2.42 6.04 1.14
C SER A 66 2.84 7.07 0.10
N ALA A 67 2.37 8.31 0.22
CA ALA A 67 2.72 9.39 -0.70
C ALA A 67 4.22 9.75 -0.64
N ILE A 68 4.82 9.72 0.55
CA ILE A 68 6.27 9.90 0.73
C ILE A 68 7.03 8.76 0.04
N ALA A 69 6.63 7.52 0.26
CA ALA A 69 7.24 6.35 -0.37
C ALA A 69 7.18 6.43 -1.92
N VAL A 70 6.05 6.86 -2.49
CA VAL A 70 5.91 7.09 -3.94
C VAL A 70 6.90 8.15 -4.40
N SER A 71 7.00 9.26 -3.66
CA SER A 71 7.87 10.38 -4.02
C SER A 71 9.34 9.97 -4.04
N LEU A 72 9.80 9.25 -3.00
CA LEU A 72 11.14 8.69 -2.93
C LEU A 72 11.41 7.74 -4.11
N TYR A 73 10.46 6.85 -4.43
CA TYR A 73 10.57 5.96 -5.58
C TYR A 73 10.69 6.73 -6.90
N THR A 74 9.88 7.78 -7.10
CA THR A 74 9.96 8.58 -8.35
C THR A 74 11.28 9.34 -8.48
N ALA A 75 11.88 9.75 -7.35
CA ALA A 75 13.16 10.43 -7.31
C ALA A 75 14.37 9.50 -7.53
N ALA A 76 14.22 8.20 -7.28
CA ALA A 76 15.29 7.22 -7.50
C ALA A 76 15.59 7.00 -8.99
N ASN A 77 16.88 6.89 -9.34
CA ASN A 77 17.42 6.92 -10.71
C ASN A 77 18.25 5.68 -11.12
N GLY A 78 18.16 4.57 -10.37
CA GLY A 78 18.86 3.32 -10.68
C GLY A 78 18.56 2.80 -12.11
N GLU A 79 19.53 2.12 -12.73
CA GLU A 79 19.45 1.72 -14.13
C GLU A 79 18.36 0.66 -14.41
N ARG A 80 18.13 -0.32 -13.51
CA ARG A 80 16.98 -1.24 -13.64
C ARG A 80 15.70 -0.56 -13.20
N LEU A 81 15.74 0.32 -12.21
CA LEU A 81 14.56 1.12 -11.86
C LEU A 81 14.07 1.96 -13.06
N ARG A 82 14.99 2.51 -13.86
CA ARG A 82 14.68 3.17 -15.14
C ARG A 82 14.12 2.20 -16.18
N ALA A 83 14.67 0.98 -16.29
CA ALA A 83 14.17 -0.04 -17.20
C ALA A 83 12.77 -0.56 -16.83
N VAL A 84 12.52 -0.81 -15.53
CA VAL A 84 11.20 -1.19 -14.98
C VAL A 84 10.20 -0.07 -15.19
N ARG A 85 10.62 1.19 -14.97
CA ARG A 85 9.78 2.36 -15.28
C ARG A 85 9.47 2.42 -16.78
N ALA A 86 10.44 2.20 -17.66
CA ALA A 86 10.20 2.21 -19.11
C ALA A 86 9.22 1.11 -19.58
N GLN A 87 9.24 -0.08 -18.96
CA GLN A 87 8.39 -1.20 -19.35
C GLN A 87 7.01 -1.23 -18.66
N HIS A 88 6.89 -0.73 -17.42
CA HIS A 88 5.68 -0.86 -16.60
C HIS A 88 5.16 0.46 -16.01
N HIS A 89 5.54 1.64 -16.55
CA HIS A 89 5.11 2.91 -15.94
C HIS A 89 3.60 3.06 -15.81
N GLU A 90 2.81 2.54 -16.75
CA GLU A 90 1.36 2.72 -16.74
C GLU A 90 0.70 1.93 -15.62
N GLU A 91 1.09 0.67 -15.46
CA GLU A 91 0.56 -0.21 -14.42
C GLU A 91 0.95 0.27 -13.02
N LEU A 92 2.21 0.72 -12.86
CA LEU A 92 2.69 1.28 -11.61
C LEU A 92 1.94 2.57 -11.28
N ARG A 93 1.84 3.51 -12.23
CA ARG A 93 1.11 4.77 -12.03
C ARG A 93 -0.36 4.53 -11.71
N ARG A 94 -0.99 3.55 -12.35
CA ARG A 94 -2.38 3.17 -12.09
C ARG A 94 -2.55 2.61 -10.68
N SER A 95 -1.64 1.74 -10.25
CA SER A 95 -1.62 1.17 -8.89
C SER A 95 -1.45 2.26 -7.83
N TRP A 96 -0.48 3.16 -8.02
CA TRP A 96 -0.26 4.29 -7.12
C TRP A 96 -1.44 5.24 -7.05
N ARG A 97 -2.00 5.61 -8.19
CA ARG A 97 -3.19 6.47 -8.24
C ARG A 97 -4.36 5.81 -7.55
N SER A 98 -4.56 4.50 -7.75
CA SER A 98 -5.64 3.76 -7.09
C SER A 98 -5.44 3.70 -5.58
N LEU A 99 -4.22 3.51 -5.09
CA LEU A 99 -3.91 3.51 -3.65
C LEU A 99 -4.25 4.86 -3.02
N ILE A 100 -3.81 5.97 -3.62
CA ILE A 100 -4.11 7.32 -3.14
C ILE A 100 -5.62 7.59 -3.15
N GLN A 101 -6.30 7.25 -4.25
CA GLN A 101 -7.75 7.41 -4.37
C GLN A 101 -8.50 6.56 -3.34
N SER A 102 -8.05 5.33 -3.07
CA SER A 102 -8.67 4.49 -2.04
C SER A 102 -8.47 5.03 -0.64
N THR A 103 -7.29 5.55 -0.30
CA THR A 103 -7.05 6.14 1.02
C THR A 103 -7.92 7.38 1.22
N ALA A 104 -8.04 8.24 0.20
CA ALA A 104 -8.95 9.37 0.23
C ALA A 104 -10.42 8.93 0.40
N LEU A 105 -10.83 7.86 -0.30
CA LEU A 105 -12.16 7.28 -0.16
C LEU A 105 -12.38 6.73 1.26
N CYS A 106 -11.41 6.02 1.85
CA CYS A 106 -11.52 5.54 3.23
C CYS A 106 -11.69 6.70 4.21
N CYS A 107 -10.88 7.76 4.10
CA CYS A 107 -11.03 8.96 4.94
C CYS A 107 -12.44 9.56 4.79
N LEU A 108 -12.94 9.68 3.56
CA LEU A 108 -14.28 10.20 3.30
C LEU A 108 -15.37 9.31 3.90
N LEU A 109 -15.27 7.99 3.78
CA LEU A 109 -16.23 7.06 4.38
C LEU A 109 -16.21 7.12 5.91
N LEU A 110 -15.03 7.24 6.53
CA LEU A 110 -14.91 7.41 7.99
C LEU A 110 -15.50 8.74 8.47
N LEU A 111 -15.31 9.83 7.72
CA LEU A 111 -15.96 11.11 8.02
C LEU A 111 -17.48 11.04 7.86
N ILE A 112 -17.97 10.31 6.85
CA ILE A 112 -19.41 10.06 6.68
C ILE A 112 -19.94 9.25 7.86
N SER A 113 -19.26 8.17 8.26
CA SER A 113 -19.63 7.39 9.45
C SER A 113 -19.66 8.25 10.71
N LEU A 114 -18.69 9.15 10.89
CA LEU A 114 -18.64 10.09 12.01
C LEU A 114 -19.80 11.10 11.97
N ALA A 115 -20.14 11.64 10.80
CA ALA A 115 -21.20 12.64 10.65
C ALA A 115 -22.62 12.04 10.75
N LEU A 116 -22.78 10.78 10.36
CA LEU A 116 -24.07 10.07 10.33
C LEU A 116 -24.35 9.27 11.60
N ASP A 117 -23.37 9.01 12.47
CA ASP A 117 -23.61 8.33 13.76
C ASP A 117 -24.49 9.20 14.65
N ARG A 118 -25.80 8.94 14.57
CA ARG A 118 -26.86 9.55 15.37
C ARG A 118 -27.49 8.47 16.23
N GLU A 119 -27.93 8.85 17.42
CA GLU A 119 -28.54 7.94 18.39
C GLU A 119 -29.75 7.15 17.84
N THR A 120 -30.41 7.67 16.80
CA THR A 120 -31.64 7.11 16.23
C THR A 120 -31.45 6.03 15.15
N ASP A 121 -30.29 5.92 14.50
CA ASP A 121 -29.99 4.80 13.59
C ASP A 121 -28.49 4.44 13.57
N PRO A 122 -27.98 3.77 14.63
CA PRO A 122 -26.57 3.44 14.73
C PRO A 122 -26.17 2.22 13.88
N LEU A 123 -27.13 1.40 13.41
CA LEU A 123 -26.83 0.14 12.73
C LEU A 123 -26.20 0.38 11.35
N SER A 124 -26.74 1.33 10.59
CA SER A 124 -26.28 1.64 9.23
C SER A 124 -24.84 2.17 9.19
N CYS A 125 -24.47 3.01 10.16
CA CYS A 125 -23.14 3.65 10.22
C CYS A 125 -22.03 2.68 10.62
N ARG A 126 -22.34 1.67 11.44
CA ARG A 126 -21.41 0.62 11.89
C ARG A 126 -20.92 -0.23 10.73
N PHE A 127 -21.82 -0.66 9.85
CA PHE A 127 -21.44 -1.47 8.68
C PHE A 127 -20.62 -0.67 7.67
N LEU A 128 -20.88 0.63 7.54
CA LEU A 128 -20.07 1.50 6.70
C LEU A 128 -18.64 1.64 7.26
N PHE A 129 -18.51 1.82 8.57
CA PHE A 129 -17.22 1.85 9.25
C PHE A 129 -16.47 0.53 9.08
N GLU A 130 -17.14 -0.60 9.31
CA GLU A 130 -16.56 -1.93 9.20
C GLU A 130 -16.09 -2.23 7.76
N TYR A 131 -16.91 -1.89 6.76
CA TYR A 131 -16.51 -1.97 5.36
C TYR A 131 -15.25 -1.16 5.09
N THR A 132 -15.21 0.06 5.62
CA THR A 132 -14.07 0.95 5.43
C THR A 132 -12.81 0.40 6.07
N MET A 133 -12.93 -0.21 7.26
CA MET A 133 -11.80 -0.83 7.95
C MET A 133 -11.26 -2.05 7.19
N VAL A 134 -12.13 -2.96 6.76
CA VAL A 134 -11.70 -4.12 5.95
C VAL A 134 -11.05 -3.67 4.66
N PHE A 135 -11.66 -2.72 3.96
CA PHE A 135 -11.12 -2.17 2.72
C PHE A 135 -9.76 -1.48 2.95
N ALA A 136 -9.62 -0.68 4.01
CA ALA A 136 -8.36 -0.05 4.38
C ALA A 136 -7.27 -1.08 4.70
N SER A 137 -7.59 -2.16 5.43
CA SER A 137 -6.64 -3.24 5.73
C SER A 137 -6.15 -3.94 4.46
N LEU A 138 -7.04 -4.31 3.54
CA LEU A 138 -6.67 -4.92 2.26
C LEU A 138 -5.75 -4.00 1.44
N ARG A 139 -6.07 -2.70 1.41
CA ARG A 139 -5.26 -1.70 0.72
C ARG A 139 -3.90 -1.51 1.36
N PHE A 140 -3.82 -1.55 2.69
CA PHE A 140 -2.56 -1.49 3.39
C PHE A 140 -1.68 -2.72 3.12
N MET A 141 -2.23 -3.92 3.13
CA MET A 141 -1.49 -5.12 2.76
C MET A 141 -0.94 -5.03 1.32
N ARG A 142 -1.75 -4.53 0.39
CA ARG A 142 -1.32 -4.29 -1.00
C ARG A 142 -0.20 -3.25 -1.09
N LEU A 143 -0.28 -2.17 -0.32
CA LEU A 143 0.76 -1.14 -0.25
C LEU A 143 2.08 -1.74 0.25
N VAL A 144 2.05 -2.48 1.36
CA VAL A 144 3.24 -3.14 1.93
C VAL A 144 3.85 -4.10 0.93
N TRP A 145 3.03 -4.91 0.26
CA TRP A 145 3.50 -5.82 -0.78
C TRP A 145 4.17 -5.09 -1.95
N LEU A 146 3.56 -4.01 -2.44
CA LEU A 146 4.12 -3.23 -3.54
C LEU A 146 5.44 -2.56 -3.13
N PHE A 147 5.55 -2.11 -1.88
CA PHE A 147 6.76 -1.52 -1.33
C PHE A 147 7.90 -2.55 -1.19
N ASP A 148 7.62 -3.74 -0.65
CA ASP A 148 8.58 -4.85 -0.56
C ASP A 148 9.14 -5.23 -1.93
N ARG A 149 8.27 -5.31 -2.96
CA ARG A 149 8.69 -5.59 -4.34
C ARG A 149 9.61 -4.53 -4.91
N MET A 150 9.37 -3.26 -4.63
CA MET A 150 10.26 -2.20 -5.08
C MET A 150 11.60 -2.19 -4.34
N MET A 151 11.60 -2.48 -3.03
CA MET A 151 12.86 -2.62 -2.29
C MET A 151 13.73 -3.74 -2.88
N GLN A 152 13.15 -4.90 -3.17
CA GLN A 152 13.88 -6.01 -3.80
C GLN A 152 14.54 -5.61 -5.13
N VAL A 153 13.88 -4.77 -5.93
CA VAL A 153 14.46 -4.24 -7.18
C VAL A 153 15.56 -3.23 -6.89
N SER A 154 15.37 -2.33 -5.92
CA SER A 154 16.36 -1.33 -5.52
C SER A 154 17.63 -1.95 -4.93
N ASP A 155 17.50 -2.94 -4.05
CA ASP A 155 18.63 -3.64 -3.45
C ASP A 155 19.45 -4.39 -4.51
N ALA A 156 18.77 -4.97 -5.50
CA ALA A 156 19.42 -5.61 -6.64
C ALA A 156 20.16 -4.63 -7.56
N ASP A 157 19.78 -3.35 -7.58
CA ASP A 157 20.53 -2.27 -8.26
C ASP A 157 21.78 -1.90 -7.45
N LEU A 158 21.66 -1.74 -6.13
CA LEU A 158 22.78 -1.38 -5.24
C LEU A 158 23.91 -2.42 -5.25
N VAL A 159 23.56 -3.72 -5.15
CA VAL A 159 24.56 -4.81 -5.16
C VAL A 159 25.38 -4.83 -6.46
N ARG A 160 24.80 -4.40 -7.59
CA ARG A 160 25.51 -4.35 -8.88
C ARG A 160 26.43 -3.15 -8.99
N GLU A 161 26.02 -1.99 -8.49
CA GLU A 161 26.90 -0.81 -8.44
C GLU A 161 28.17 -1.14 -7.66
N GLU A 162 28.05 -1.81 -6.51
CA GLU A 162 29.22 -2.27 -5.74
C GLU A 162 30.11 -3.24 -6.54
N GLN A 163 29.54 -4.20 -7.26
CA GLN A 163 30.31 -5.18 -8.06
C GLN A 163 31.01 -4.57 -9.29
N THR A 164 30.46 -3.50 -9.87
CA THR A 164 30.98 -2.90 -11.10
C THR A 164 32.19 -1.98 -10.83
N THR A 165 32.53 -1.74 -9.56
CA THR A 165 33.64 -0.84 -9.18
C THR A 165 35.01 -1.49 -9.08
N THR A 166 35.21 -2.77 -9.45
CA THR A 166 36.58 -3.29 -9.49
C THR A 166 37.33 -2.60 -10.64
N PRO A 167 38.26 -1.65 -10.38
CA PRO A 167 38.96 -1.00 -11.47
C PRO A 167 39.75 -2.06 -12.22
N VAL A 168 39.56 -2.14 -13.53
CA VAL A 168 40.36 -3.01 -14.38
C VAL A 168 41.82 -2.65 -14.16
N ARG A 169 42.60 -3.60 -13.63
CA ARG A 169 44.03 -3.40 -13.32
C ARG A 169 44.73 -2.96 -14.60
N ASP A 170 45.06 -1.68 -14.72
CA ASP A 170 45.71 -1.13 -15.91
C ASP A 170 47.06 -1.84 -16.14
N PRO A 171 47.23 -2.62 -17.22
CA PRO A 171 48.50 -3.30 -17.51
C PRO A 171 49.62 -2.31 -17.87
N ALA A 172 49.29 -1.06 -18.21
CA ALA A 172 50.26 0.00 -18.44
C ALA A 172 50.78 0.63 -17.14
N TRP A 173 50.13 0.42 -15.99
CA TRP A 173 50.61 0.95 -14.71
C TRP A 173 51.98 0.37 -14.31
N LEU A 174 52.23 -0.92 -14.54
CA LEU A 174 53.54 -1.53 -14.30
C LEU A 174 54.62 -0.89 -15.17
N ARG A 175 54.31 -0.69 -16.46
CA ARG A 175 55.24 -0.10 -17.43
C ARG A 175 55.56 1.35 -17.11
N ARG A 176 54.60 2.13 -16.60
CA ARG A 176 54.85 3.51 -16.12
C ARG A 176 55.73 3.52 -14.87
N ARG A 177 55.52 2.58 -13.93
CA ARG A 177 56.30 2.47 -12.70
C ARG A 177 57.75 2.05 -12.95
N GLU A 178 58.01 1.17 -13.91
CA GLU A 178 59.36 0.77 -14.30
C GLU A 178 60.14 1.88 -14.97
N ARG A 179 59.48 2.71 -15.80
CA ARG A 179 60.10 3.88 -16.44
C ARG A 179 60.45 4.99 -15.45
N ALA A 180 59.67 5.16 -14.37
CA ALA A 180 59.93 6.16 -13.34
C ALA A 180 61.07 5.79 -12.36
N ARG A 181 61.60 4.56 -12.42
CA ARG A 181 62.71 4.09 -11.58
C ARG A 181 64.07 4.05 -12.29
N ARG A 182 64.10 4.37 -13.58
CA ARG A 182 65.33 4.58 -14.36
C ARG A 182 65.59 6.07 -14.46
#